data_AF-A0A699S1X6-F1
#
_entry.id   AF-A0A699S1X6-F1
#
_cell.length_a   1.000
_cell.length_b   1.000
_cell.length_c   1.000
_cell.angle_alpha   90.00
_cell.angle_beta   90.00
_cell.angle_gamma   90.00
#
_symmetry.space_group_name_H-M   'P 1'
#
loop_
_entity.id
_entity.type
_entity.pdbx_description
1 polymer ?
#
loop_
_entity_poly.entity_id
_entity_poly.type
_entity_poly.pdbx_seq_one_letter_code
_entity_poly.pdbx_strand_id
1 'polypeptide(L)' 'EEPIEILDRGVKKLKRRRIPIVKVRWNSRRGQEFTWEQEDEIKHKYPYLFASATVGRATEISGRNFL' A
#
# COMPACT_ATOMS: atom_id res chain seq x y z
N GLU A 1 6.30 15.25 3.92
CA GLU A 1 6.20 13.94 4.58
C GLU A 1 6.18 12.89 3.49
N GLU A 2 6.94 11.81 3.64
CA GLU A 2 7.01 10.75 2.62
C GLU A 2 6.32 9.48 3.11
N PRO A 3 5.43 8.86 2.33
CA PRO A 3 4.83 7.61 2.74
C PRO A 3 5.87 6.49 2.59
N ILE A 4 6.05 5.72 3.67
CA ILE A 4 7.03 4.64 3.74
C ILE A 4 6.40 3.35 3.21
N GLU A 5 5.27 2.97 3.79
CA GLU A 5 4.63 1.68 3.54
C GLU A 5 3.15 1.70 3.93
N ILE A 6 2.40 0.77 3.35
CA ILE A 6 1.03 0.47 3.75
C ILE A 6 1.08 -0.65 4.76
N LEU A 7 0.67 -0.37 5.99
CA LEU A 7 0.70 -1.33 7.09
C LEU A 7 -0.56 -2.21 7.15
N ASP A 8 -1.71 -1.66 6.76
CA ASP A 8 -2.97 -2.35 6.85
C ASP A 8 -3.97 -1.85 5.81
N ARG A 9 -4.99 -2.66 5.51
CA ARG A 9 -6.07 -2.30 4.59
C ARG A 9 -7.41 -2.58 5.26
N GLY A 10 -8.25 -1.55 5.31
CA GLY A 10 -9.59 -1.60 5.87
C GLY A 10 -10.65 -1.20 4.85
N VAL A 11 -11.91 -1.38 5.23
CA VAL A 11 -13.05 -0.89 4.44
C VAL A 11 -13.97 -0.12 5.35
N LYS A 12 -14.12 1.18 5.09
CA LYS A 12 -15.11 2.01 5.77
C LYS A 12 -16.49 1.74 5.16
N LYS A 13 -17.35 1.06 5.93
CA LYS A 13 -18.74 0.80 5.55
C LYS A 13 -19.59 2.03 5.86
N LEU A 14 -20.18 2.61 4.83
CA LEU A 14 -21.23 3.63 4.92
C LEU A 14 -22.58 2.97 4.60
N LYS A 15 -23.68 3.67 4.90
CA LYS A 15 -25.05 3.17 4.72
C LYS A 15 -25.34 2.61 3.30
N ARG A 16 -24.67 3.14 2.27
CA ARG A 16 -24.88 2.73 0.86
C ARG A 16 -23.58 2.40 0.10
N ARG A 17 -22.42 2.58 0.71
CA ARG A 17 -21.13 2.47 0.02
C ARG A 17 -20.08 1.83 0.91
N ARG A 18 -19.11 1.18 0.29
CA ARG A 18 -17.92 0.64 0.95
C ARG A 18 -16.72 1.35 0.35
N ILE A 19 -15.95 2.02 1.19
CA ILE A 19 -14.80 2.80 0.77
C ILE A 19 -13.54 2.10 1.29
N PRO A 20 -12.68 1.55 0.40
CA PRO A 20 -11.39 1.01 0.79
C PRO A 20 -10.49 2.11 1.36
N ILE A 21 -9.90 1.84 2.51
CA ILE A 21 -8.96 2.72 3.19
C ILE A 21 -7.69 1.95 3.55
N VAL A 22 -6.56 2.62 3.59
CA VAL A 22 -5.27 2.02 3.89
C VAL A 22 -4.60 2.77 5.04
N LYS A 23 -3.94 2.02 5.92
CA LYS A 23 -3.12 2.60 6.99
C LYS A 23 -1.73 2.86 6.44
N VAL A 24 -1.39 4.13 6.26
CA VAL A 24 -0.10 4.55 5.71
C VAL A 24 0.81 4.98 6.85
N ARG A 25 2.04 4.46 6.84
CA ARG A 25 3.14 4.92 7.70
C ARG A 25 3.88 6.05 6.99
N TRP A 26 4.03 7.19 7.66
CA TRP A 26 4.73 8.35 7.11
C TRP A 26 6.09 8.54 7.76
N ASN A 27 7.06 8.99 6.95
CA ASN A 27 8.34 9.53 7.37
C ASN A 27 8.17 11.03 7.58
N SER A 28 7.69 11.42 8.76
CA SER A 28 7.57 12.81 9.15
C SER A 28 8.78 13.21 9.97
N ARG A 29 9.25 14.46 9.82
CA ARG A 29 10.36 14.99 10.63
C ARG A 29 10.00 15.06 12.12
N ARG A 30 8.70 15.04 12.44
CA ARG A 30 8.18 15.04 13.82
C ARG A 30 8.09 13.65 14.44
N GLY A 31 8.38 12.59 13.67
CA GLY A 31 8.36 11.21 14.12
C GLY A 31 7.54 10.31 13.20
N GLN A 32 7.21 9.12 13.72
CA GLN A 32 6.41 8.14 13.02
C GLN A 32 4.93 8.53 13.09
N GLU A 33 4.33 8.85 11.94
CA GLU A 33 2.90 9.13 11.85
C GLU A 33 2.18 8.01 11.10
N PHE A 34 0.95 7.71 11.55
CA PHE A 34 0.09 6.71 10.95
C PHE A 34 -1.28 7.31 10.68
N THR A 35 -1.68 7.34 9.43
CA THR A 35 -3.00 7.86 9.04
C THR A 35 -3.77 6.85 8.21
N TRP A 36 -5.10 6.97 8.26
CA TRP A 36 -6.01 6.17 7.45
C TRP A 36 -6.47 7.00 6.26
N GLU A 37 -5.94 6.68 5.09
CA GLU A 37 -6.20 7.41 3.85
C GLU A 37 -7.02 6.55 2.89
N GLN A 38 -7.68 7.19 1.92
CA GLN A 38 -8.44 6.45 0.92
C GLN A 38 -7.50 5.69 -0.02
N GLU A 39 -7.78 4.40 -0.25
CA GLU A 39 -6.88 3.55 -1.04
C GLU A 39 -6.63 4.11 -2.44
N ASP A 40 -7.70 4.61 -3.08
CA ASP A 40 -7.66 5.14 -4.44
C ASP A 40 -6.75 6.37 -4.54
N GLU A 41 -6.79 7.26 -3.55
CA GLU A 41 -5.93 8.45 -3.50
C GLU A 41 -4.45 8.10 -3.31
N ILE A 42 -4.15 7.17 -2.39
CA ILE A 42 -2.78 6.73 -2.15
C ILE A 42 -2.27 5.97 -3.37
N LYS A 43 -3.12 5.18 -4.04
CA LYS A 43 -2.74 4.45 -5.25
C LYS A 43 -2.45 5.40 -6.41
N HIS A 44 -3.21 6.49 -6.51
CA HIS A 44 -2.98 7.51 -7.54
C HIS A 44 -1.70 8.32 -7.26
N LYS A 45 -1.50 8.78 -6.03
CA LYS A 45 -0.34 9.62 -5.65
C LYS A 45 0.95 8.82 -5.49
N TYR A 46 0.85 7.60 -4.99
CA TYR A 46 1.99 6.75 -4.59
C TYR A 46 1.78 5.29 -5.04
N PRO A 47 1.65 5.03 -6.35
CA PRO A 47 1.38 3.69 -6.87
C PRO A 47 2.45 2.66 -6.49
N TYR A 48 3.71 3.10 -6.28
CA TYR A 48 4.82 2.23 -5.90
C TYR A 48 4.63 1.54 -4.54
N LEU A 49 3.87 2.14 -3.61
CA LEU A 49 3.54 1.53 -2.31
C LEU A 49 2.68 0.27 -2.45
N PHE A 50 1.95 0.15 -3.55
CA PHE A 50 1.11 -1.01 -3.86
C PHE A 50 1.83 -2.04 -4.74
N ALA A 51 2.88 -1.62 -5.46
CA ALA A 51 3.66 -2.50 -6.32
C ALA A 51 4.59 -3.42 -5.51
N SER A 52 5.26 -2.91 -4.47
CA SER A 52 6.24 -3.67 -3.67
C SER A 52 5.62 -4.78 -2.81
N ALA A 53 4.36 -4.61 -2.36
CA ALA A 53 3.65 -5.63 -1.58
C ALA A 53 3.34 -6.91 -2.37
N THR A 54 3.33 -6.83 -3.71
CA THR A 54 3.01 -7.98 -4.58
C THR A 54 4.27 -8.78 -4.95
N VAL A 55 5.44 -8.14 -4.95
CA VAL A 55 6.70 -8.75 -5.40
C VAL A 55 7.33 -9.66 -4.33
N GLY A 56 6.94 -9.53 -3.06
CA GLY A 56 7.45 -10.39 -1.98
C GLY A 56 6.83 -11.80 -1.87
N ARG A 57 5.90 -12.20 -2.75
CA ARG A 57 5.25 -13.53 -2.68
C ARG A 57 5.15 -14.30 -4.01
N ALA A 58 5.71 -13.79 -5.10
CA ALA A 58 5.68 -14.49 -6.38
C ALA A 58 6.87 -14.11 -7.27
N THR A 59 8.05 -14.68 -6.97
CA THR A 59 8.99 -15.22 -7.97
C THR A 59 10.09 -16.01 -7.25
N GLU A 60 9.74 -17.10 -6.57
CA GLU A 60 10.58 -18.29 -6.68
C GLU A 60 10.06 -19.09 -7.88
N ILE A 61 10.97 -19.64 -8.67
CA ILE A 61 10.79 -20.37 -9.94
C ILE A 61 10.75 -19.48 -11.20
N SER A 62 11.93 -19.21 -11.75
CA SER A 62 12.37 -19.97 -12.94
C SER A 62 13.83 -19.65 -13.25
N GLY A 63 14.73 -20.34 -12.56
CA GLY A 63 15.96 -20.77 -13.20
C GLY A 63 15.62 -22.00 -14.05
N ARG A 64 15.40 -21.81 -15.35
CA ARG A 64 15.68 -22.82 -16.39
C ARG A 64 15.79 -22.12 -17.74
N ASN A 65 17.02 -22.13 -18.23
CA ASN A 65 17.46 -21.74 -19.56
C ASN A 65 16.53 -22.27 -20.65
N PHE A 66 16.20 -21.38 -21.58
CA PHE A 66 15.96 -21.75 -22.97
C PHE A 66 16.74 -20.77 -23.84
N LEU A 67 17.95 -21.18 -24.21
CA LEU A 67 18.54 -21.24 -25.56
C LEU A 67 20.03 -21.60 -25.42
#